data_AF-A0A4S2FBS3-F1
#
_entry.id   AF-A0A4S2FBS3-F1
#
_cell.length_a   1.000
_cell.length_b   1.000
_cell.length_c   1.000
_cell.angle_alpha   90.00
_cell.angle_beta   90.00
_cell.angle_gamma   90.00
#
_symmetry.space_group_name_H-M   'P 1'
#
loop_
_entity.id
_entity.type
_entity.pdbx_description
1 polymer ?
#
loop_
_entity_poly.entity_id
_entity_poly.type
_entity_poly.pdbx_seq_one_letter_code
_entity_poly.pdbx_strand_id
1 'polypeptide(L)'
;MFIPYLEKRKRENPAANRRQIDLHDNRMAAFVPVCTLLLLLLGTSVFSLATVQEWFRPRYFMTGTFLFFWPIWSYCRGLFMFASVLVVQTLIVVSGFMLGMPGTLAVFLYIFMPGWLAFKDAYRGFFH
;
A
#
# COMPACT_ATOMS: atom_id res chain seq x y z
N MET A 1 39.77 2.29 6.89
CA MET A 1 39.88 3.63 6.29
C MET A 1 39.54 3.51 4.78
N PHE A 2 38.25 3.41 4.42
CA PHE A 2 37.76 3.13 3.04
C PHE A 2 36.96 4.29 2.41
N ILE A 3 36.87 5.40 3.13
CA ILE A 3 36.08 6.59 2.79
C ILE A 3 36.55 7.29 1.49
N PRO A 4 37.85 7.40 1.15
CA PRO A 4 38.26 8.24 0.03
C PRO A 4 37.94 7.67 -1.37
N TYR A 5 37.71 6.35 -1.49
CA TYR A 5 37.37 5.74 -2.79
C TYR A 5 35.88 5.88 -3.15
N LEU A 6 35.00 5.90 -2.14
CA LEU A 6 33.55 6.07 -2.32
C LEU A 6 33.19 7.52 -2.68
N GLU A 7 33.89 8.50 -2.10
CA GLU A 7 33.73 9.91 -2.47
C GLU A 7 34.19 10.21 -3.90
N LYS A 8 35.23 9.51 -4.38
CA LYS A 8 35.76 9.70 -5.74
C LYS A 8 34.77 9.22 -6.81
N ARG A 9 34.15 8.05 -6.64
CA ARG A 9 33.06 7.58 -7.54
C ARG A 9 31.79 8.44 -7.49
N LYS A 10 31.52 9.09 -6.34
CA LYS A 10 30.35 9.98 -6.20
C LYS A 10 30.42 11.20 -7.13
N ARG A 11 31.63 11.66 -7.46
CA ARG A 11 31.88 12.82 -8.33
C ARG A 11 31.93 12.48 -9.82
N GLU A 12 32.25 11.24 -10.19
CA GLU A 12 32.42 10.85 -11.61
C GLU A 12 31.08 10.61 -12.35
N ASN A 13 29.97 10.33 -11.65
CA ASN A 13 28.65 10.22 -12.27
C ASN A 13 27.50 10.57 -11.31
N PRO A 14 27.27 11.87 -11.01
CA PRO A 14 26.17 12.32 -10.16
C PRO A 14 24.79 11.91 -10.70
N ALA A 15 24.65 11.74 -12.02
CA ALA A 15 23.43 11.26 -12.67
C ALA A 15 23.13 9.77 -12.39
N ALA A 16 24.17 8.92 -12.30
CA ALA A 16 23.99 7.49 -11.98
C ALA A 16 23.67 7.30 -10.49
N ASN A 17 24.28 8.09 -9.60
CA ASN A 17 23.96 8.09 -8.17
C ASN A 17 22.56 8.65 -7.87
N ARG A 18 22.14 9.74 -8.53
CA ARG A 18 20.76 10.23 -8.43
C ARG A 18 19.76 9.19 -8.92
N ARG A 19 20.02 8.53 -10.05
CA ARG A 19 19.20 7.41 -10.53
C ARG A 19 19.15 6.26 -9.53
N GLN A 20 20.27 5.86 -8.91
CA GLN A 20 20.26 4.80 -7.91
C GLN A 20 19.49 5.17 -6.63
N ILE A 21 19.57 6.42 -6.19
CA ILE A 21 18.80 6.93 -5.04
C ILE A 21 17.30 7.00 -5.39
N ASP A 22 16.94 7.55 -6.56
CA ASP A 22 15.55 7.58 -7.05
C ASP A 22 14.97 6.17 -7.26
N LEU A 23 15.76 5.20 -7.74
CA LEU A 23 15.33 3.80 -7.85
C LEU A 23 15.15 3.13 -6.49
N HIS A 24 16.01 3.43 -5.51
CA HIS A 24 15.90 2.84 -4.17
C HIS A 24 14.71 3.41 -3.39
N ASP A 25 14.46 4.72 -3.50
CA ASP A 25 13.31 5.40 -2.91
C ASP A 25 11.99 4.94 -3.56
N ASN A 26 11.97 4.74 -4.88
CA ASN A 26 10.79 4.17 -5.57
C ASN A 26 10.50 2.72 -5.17
N ARG A 27 11.53 1.90 -4.89
CA ARG A 27 11.34 0.53 -4.39
C ARG A 27 10.78 0.50 -2.97
N MET A 28 11.29 1.36 -2.09
CA MET A 28 10.77 1.52 -0.72
C MET A 28 9.32 2.02 -0.73
N ALA A 29 9.01 3.02 -1.56
CA ALA A 29 7.65 3.54 -1.73
C ALA A 29 6.64 2.50 -2.26
N ALA A 30 7.12 1.49 -2.99
CA ALA A 30 6.29 0.37 -3.45
C ALA A 30 6.10 -0.74 -2.39
N PHE A 31 7.10 -0.97 -1.53
CA PHE A 31 7.06 -2.02 -0.51
C PHE A 31 6.29 -1.61 0.76
N VAL A 32 6.39 -0.35 1.17
CA VAL A 32 5.75 0.18 2.38
C VAL A 32 4.24 -0.13 2.41
N PRO A 33 3.45 0.14 1.36
CA PRO A 33 2.01 -0.15 1.36
C PRO A 33 1.69 -1.65 1.53
N VAL A 34 2.50 -2.53 0.93
CA VAL A 34 2.32 -3.99 1.03
C VAL A 34 2.58 -4.45 2.47
N CYS A 35 3.65 -3.97 3.09
CA CYS A 35 3.95 -4.25 4.50
C CYS A 35 2.87 -3.70 5.42
N THR A 36 2.35 -2.50 5.16
CA THR A 36 1.24 -1.91 5.93
C THR A 36 -0.03 -2.75 5.82
N LEU A 37 -0.37 -3.27 4.63
CA LEU A 37 -1.51 -4.18 4.44
C LEU A 37 -1.36 -5.47 5.25
N LEU A 38 -0.18 -6.08 5.24
CA LEU A 38 0.11 -7.30 6.01
C LEU A 38 0.02 -7.06 7.53
N LEU A 39 0.57 -5.94 8.01
CA LEU A 39 0.49 -5.56 9.42
C LEU A 39 -0.95 -5.25 9.84
N LEU A 40 -1.74 -4.60 8.99
CA LEU A 40 -3.16 -4.38 9.25
C LEU A 40 -3.94 -5.68 9.29
N LEU A 41 -3.66 -6.62 8.39
CA LEU A 41 -4.30 -7.94 8.41
C LEU A 41 -4.00 -8.66 9.73
N LEU A 42 -2.74 -8.76 10.12
CA LEU A 42 -2.35 -9.38 11.39
C LEU A 42 -2.97 -8.66 12.59
N GLY A 43 -2.83 -7.34 12.66
CA GLY A 43 -3.33 -6.53 13.77
C GLY A 43 -4.86 -6.60 13.92
N THR A 44 -5.59 -6.51 12.81
CA THR A 44 -7.06 -6.59 12.84
C THR A 44 -7.57 -8.00 13.11
N SER A 45 -6.89 -9.05 12.63
CA SER A 45 -7.22 -10.44 12.98
C SER A 45 -6.98 -10.71 14.46
N VAL A 46 -5.84 -10.29 15.02
CA VAL A 46 -5.55 -10.43 16.47
C VAL A 46 -6.57 -9.65 17.30
N PHE A 47 -6.88 -8.41 16.91
CA PHE A 47 -7.87 -7.59 17.60
C PHE A 47 -9.28 -8.19 17.53
N SER A 48 -9.69 -8.69 16.36
CA SER A 48 -10.97 -9.36 16.14
C SER A 48 -11.13 -10.60 17.02
N LEU A 49 -10.07 -11.43 17.08
CA LEU A 49 -10.06 -12.63 17.92
C LEU A 49 -10.18 -12.27 19.41
N ALA A 50 -9.49 -11.22 19.84
CA ALA A 50 -9.49 -10.76 21.23
C ALA A 50 -10.82 -10.11 21.68
N THR A 51 -11.51 -9.39 20.78
CA THR A 51 -12.74 -8.66 21.13
C THR A 51 -14.03 -9.44 20.87
N VAL A 52 -14.08 -10.22 19.80
CA VAL A 52 -15.33 -10.83 19.31
C VAL A 52 -15.23 -12.35 19.16
N GLN A 53 -14.08 -12.95 19.44
CA GLN A 53 -13.80 -14.39 19.22
C GLN A 53 -14.03 -14.86 17.77
N GLU A 54 -14.12 -13.91 16.83
CA GLU A 54 -14.20 -14.18 15.40
C GLU A 54 -12.81 -14.03 14.80
N TRP A 55 -12.40 -15.00 13.98
CA TRP A 55 -11.10 -15.03 13.28
C TRP A 55 -10.84 -13.74 12.47
N PHE A 56 -11.88 -13.15 11.88
CA PHE A 56 -11.76 -11.97 11.04
C PHE A 56 -13.08 -11.22 10.94
N ARG A 57 -13.09 -9.98 11.43
CA ARG A 57 -14.20 -9.05 11.19
C ARG A 57 -13.89 -8.11 10.04
N PRO A 58 -14.65 -8.18 8.93
CA PRO A 58 -14.38 -7.36 7.76
C PRO A 58 -14.51 -5.85 8.00
N ARG A 59 -15.37 -5.45 8.96
CA ARG A 59 -15.55 -4.05 9.36
C ARG A 59 -14.28 -3.44 9.97
N TYR A 60 -13.63 -4.16 10.90
CA TYR A 60 -12.40 -3.67 11.54
C TYR A 60 -11.27 -3.56 10.53
N PHE A 61 -11.16 -4.54 9.62
CA PHE A 61 -10.20 -4.48 8.55
C PHE A 61 -10.45 -3.26 7.65
N MET A 62 -11.68 -3.05 7.14
CA MET A 62 -12.02 -1.87 6.32
C MET A 62 -11.67 -0.55 7.01
N THR A 63 -12.03 -0.40 8.28
CA THR A 63 -11.72 0.80 9.06
C THR A 63 -10.21 0.99 9.23
N GLY A 64 -9.46 -0.08 9.54
CA GLY A 64 -8.01 -0.03 9.65
C GLY A 64 -7.34 0.36 8.34
N THR A 65 -7.79 -0.19 7.21
CA THR A 65 -7.28 0.18 5.89
C THR A 65 -7.54 1.66 5.60
N PHE A 66 -8.75 2.16 5.89
CA PHE A 66 -9.11 3.57 5.69
C PHE A 66 -8.28 4.54 6.56
N LEU A 67 -8.04 4.20 7.82
CA LEU A 67 -7.33 5.08 8.75
C LEU A 67 -5.81 5.04 8.57
N PHE A 68 -5.23 3.90 8.19
CA PHE A 68 -3.78 3.71 8.20
C PHE A 68 -3.19 3.48 6.80
N PHE A 69 -3.69 2.48 6.06
CA PHE A 69 -3.12 2.13 4.76
C PHE A 69 -3.28 3.27 3.76
N TRP A 70 -4.46 3.88 3.72
CA TRP A 70 -4.82 4.90 2.76
C TRP A 70 -3.97 6.18 2.86
N PRO A 71 -3.75 6.76 4.05
CA PRO A 71 -2.80 7.86 4.21
C PRO A 71 -1.35 7.51 3.85
N ILE A 72 -0.89 6.32 4.25
CA ILE A 72 0.48 5.85 3.95
C ILE A 72 0.66 5.68 2.44
N TRP A 73 -0.32 5.09 1.77
CA TRP A 73 -0.31 4.90 0.33
C TRP A 73 -0.38 6.24 -0.43
N SER A 74 -1.21 7.19 0.05
CA SER A 74 -1.29 8.56 -0.47
C SER A 74 0.04 9.29 -0.38
N TYR A 75 0.76 9.15 0.73
CA TYR A 75 2.11 9.70 0.89
C TYR A 75 3.09 9.10 -0.12
N CYS A 76 3.01 7.80 -0.40
CA CYS A 76 3.91 7.10 -1.32
C CYS A 76 3.64 7.39 -2.81
N ARG A 77 2.39 7.70 -3.19
CA ARG A 77 1.96 7.76 -4.61
C ARG A 77 1.42 9.13 -5.04
N GLY A 78 1.20 10.02 -4.10
CA GLY A 78 0.65 11.35 -4.32
C GLY A 78 -0.88 11.39 -4.21
N LEU A 79 -1.36 12.57 -3.84
CA LEU A 79 -2.77 12.87 -3.58
C LEU A 79 -3.73 12.57 -4.75
N PHE A 80 -3.25 12.65 -6.00
CA PHE A 80 -4.09 12.43 -7.18
C PHE A 80 -4.47 10.94 -7.36
N MET A 81 -3.51 10.03 -7.20
CA MET A 81 -3.80 8.59 -7.21
C MET A 81 -4.69 8.21 -6.03
N PHE A 82 -4.46 8.81 -4.86
CA PHE A 82 -5.32 8.64 -3.70
C PHE A 82 -6.78 9.01 -4.00
N ALA A 83 -7.02 10.22 -4.50
CA ALA A 83 -8.37 10.72 -4.79
C ALA A 83 -9.10 9.85 -5.82
N SER A 84 -8.42 9.48 -6.91
CA SER A 84 -9.02 8.64 -7.97
C SER A 84 -9.41 7.24 -7.48
N VAL A 85 -8.55 6.56 -6.71
CA VAL A 85 -8.89 5.23 -6.16
C VAL A 85 -9.97 5.34 -5.09
N LEU A 86 -10.00 6.42 -4.29
CA LEU A 86 -11.02 6.63 -3.26
C LEU A 86 -12.40 6.86 -3.88
N VAL A 87 -12.47 7.57 -5.01
CA VAL A 87 -13.70 7.70 -5.81
C VAL A 87 -14.16 6.33 -6.32
N VAL A 88 -13.26 5.54 -6.91
CA VAL A 88 -13.61 4.21 -7.41
C VAL A 88 -14.07 3.29 -6.28
N GLN A 89 -13.42 3.31 -5.12
CA GLN A 89 -13.85 2.51 -3.97
C GLN A 89 -15.20 2.96 -3.41
N THR A 90 -15.45 4.26 -3.35
CA THR A 90 -16.76 4.78 -2.92
C THR A 90 -17.84 4.30 -3.87
N LEU A 91 -17.61 4.32 -5.19
CA LEU A 91 -18.54 3.79 -6.19
C LEU A 91 -18.77 2.28 -6.02
N ILE A 92 -17.73 1.51 -5.71
CA ILE A 92 -17.85 0.06 -5.44
C ILE A 92 -18.69 -0.19 -4.19
N VAL A 93 -18.44 0.55 -3.10
CA VAL A 93 -19.19 0.39 -1.84
C VAL A 93 -20.65 0.78 -2.02
N VAL A 94 -20.93 1.90 -2.68
CA VAL A 94 -22.31 2.36 -2.96
C VAL A 94 -23.03 1.37 -3.87
N SER A 95 -22.40 0.92 -4.96
CA SER A 95 -22.97 -0.08 -5.85
C SER A 95 -23.20 -1.42 -5.15
N GLY A 96 -22.26 -1.86 -4.32
CA GLY A 96 -22.37 -3.09 -3.54
C GLY A 96 -23.51 -3.02 -2.53
N PHE A 97 -23.73 -1.86 -1.90
CA PHE A 97 -24.87 -1.63 -1.02
C PHE A 97 -26.20 -1.69 -1.78
N MET A 98 -26.29 -1.03 -2.93
CA MET A 98 -27.50 -1.03 -3.77
C MET A 98 -27.85 -2.43 -4.30
N LEU A 99 -26.84 -3.26 -4.57
CA LEU A 99 -27.00 -4.63 -5.06
C LEU A 99 -27.16 -5.67 -3.95
N GLY A 100 -27.19 -5.27 -2.67
CA GLY A 100 -27.30 -6.19 -1.54
C GLY A 100 -26.11 -7.17 -1.42
N MET A 101 -24.92 -6.76 -1.89
CA MET A 101 -23.75 -7.63 -1.87
C MET A 101 -23.34 -8.00 -0.44
N PRO A 102 -22.91 -9.25 -0.21
CA PRO A 102 -22.40 -9.66 1.09
C PRO A 102 -21.13 -8.87 1.45
N GLY A 103 -21.02 -8.44 2.71
CA GLY A 103 -19.95 -7.56 3.16
C GLY A 103 -18.54 -8.11 2.93
N THR A 104 -18.36 -9.42 2.92
CA THR A 104 -17.10 -10.10 2.56
C THR A 104 -16.67 -9.83 1.13
N LEU A 105 -17.61 -9.74 0.19
CA LEU A 105 -17.34 -9.43 -1.21
C LEU A 105 -16.94 -7.96 -1.40
N ALA A 106 -17.60 -7.06 -0.67
CA ALA A 106 -17.22 -5.65 -0.63
C ALA A 106 -15.80 -5.47 -0.07
N VAL A 107 -15.45 -6.23 0.98
CA VAL A 107 -14.09 -6.25 1.56
C VAL A 107 -13.08 -6.84 0.59
N PHE A 108 -13.42 -7.92 -0.11
CA PHE A 108 -12.57 -8.49 -1.14
C PHE A 108 -12.25 -7.46 -2.24
N LEU A 109 -13.26 -6.77 -2.78
CA LEU A 109 -13.07 -5.74 -3.80
C LEU A 109 -12.29 -4.52 -3.25
N TYR A 110 -12.54 -4.15 -2.00
CA TYR A 110 -11.86 -3.06 -1.30
C TYR A 110 -10.38 -3.35 -1.05
N ILE A 111 -9.99 -4.62 -0.85
CA ILE A 111 -8.60 -5.03 -0.62
C ILE A 111 -7.89 -5.32 -1.94
N PHE A 112 -8.57 -6.02 -2.85
CA PHE A 112 -7.97 -6.51 -4.07
C PHE A 112 -7.51 -5.38 -4.97
N MET A 113 -8.28 -4.29 -5.08
CA MET A 113 -7.92 -3.16 -5.94
C MET A 113 -6.63 -2.43 -5.49
N PRO A 114 -6.49 -1.98 -4.23
CA PRO A 114 -5.23 -1.38 -3.75
C PRO A 114 -4.10 -2.40 -3.63
N GLY A 115 -4.38 -3.66 -3.27
CA GLY A 115 -3.39 -4.72 -3.23
C GLY A 115 -2.82 -5.04 -4.63
N TRP A 116 -3.66 -5.09 -5.65
CA TRP A 116 -3.26 -5.27 -7.04
C TRP A 116 -2.47 -4.09 -7.59
N LEU A 117 -2.89 -2.85 -7.26
CA LEU A 117 -2.15 -1.66 -7.63
C LEU A 117 -0.76 -1.64 -6.98
N ALA A 118 -0.68 -1.91 -5.68
CA ALA A 118 0.59 -2.01 -4.95
C ALA A 118 1.48 -3.15 -5.50
N PHE A 119 0.90 -4.29 -5.87
CA PHE A 119 1.63 -5.41 -6.46
C PHE A 119 2.17 -5.11 -7.85
N LYS A 120 1.34 -4.53 -8.74
CA LYS A 120 1.75 -4.05 -10.07
C LYS A 120 2.89 -3.05 -9.96
N ASP A 121 2.80 -2.17 -8.98
CA ASP A 121 3.79 -1.14 -8.71
C ASP A 121 5.11 -1.71 -8.16
N ALA A 122 5.04 -2.69 -7.25
CA ALA A 122 6.21 -3.42 -6.77
C ALA A 122 6.88 -4.23 -7.91
N TYR A 123 6.08 -4.86 -8.78
CA TYR A 123 6.58 -5.59 -9.94
C TYR A 123 7.34 -4.67 -10.91
N ARG A 124 6.78 -3.49 -11.22
CA ARG A 124 7.48 -2.48 -12.04
C ARG A 124 8.76 -1.98 -11.38
N GLY A 125 8.78 -1.77 -10.07
CA GLY A 125 9.99 -1.36 -9.34
C GLY A 125 11.09 -2.42 -9.27
N PHE A 126 10.76 -3.70 -9.50
CA PHE A 126 11.71 -4.81 -9.49
C PHE A 126 12.35 -5.08 -10.86
N PHE A 127 11.59 -4.88 -11.94
CA PHE A 127 12.00 -5.19 -13.33
C PHE A 127 12.47 -3.98 -14.14
N HIS A 128 12.40 -2.76 -13.59
CA HIS A 128 13.07 -1.56 -14.10
C HIS A 128 14.22 -1.13 -13.19
#